data_AF-A0A212JL90-F1
#
_entry.id   AF-A0A212JL90-F1
#
_cell.length_a   1.000
_cell.length_b   1.000
_cell.length_c   1.000
_cell.angle_alpha   90.00
_cell.angle_beta   90.00
_cell.angle_gamma   90.00
#
_symmetry.space_group_name_H-M   'P 1'
#
loop_
_entity.id
_entity.type
_entity.pdbx_description
1 polymer ?
#
loop_
_entity_poly.entity_id
_entity_poly.type
_entity_poly.pdbx_seq_one_letter_code
_entity_poly.pdbx_strand_id
1 'polypeptide(L)'
;MDRAYEGNETQCLSRALGYEPVVPPNPNRLKPWEYDKELYKKRNEVERLFRRLKGFRRIATRYDKLDVMFLAFIVFALIVEALK
;
A
#
# COMPACT_ATOMS: atom_id res chain seq x y z
N MET A 1 -2.30 12.06 -0.84
CA MET A 1 -1.99 11.02 -1.85
C MET A 1 -3.13 10.02 -1.91
N ASP A 2 -3.45 9.33 -0.81
CA ASP A 2 -4.50 8.29 -0.79
C ASP A 2 -5.91 8.75 -1.10
N ARG A 3 -6.26 9.97 -0.68
CA ARG A 3 -7.56 10.58 -1.01
C ARG A 3 -7.79 10.71 -2.53
N ALA A 4 -6.77 10.57 -3.37
CA ALA A 4 -6.95 10.53 -4.82
C ALA A 4 -7.66 9.23 -5.28
N TYR A 5 -7.59 8.16 -4.49
CA TYR A 5 -8.23 6.87 -4.78
C TYR A 5 -9.62 6.73 -4.15
N GLU A 6 -10.19 7.82 -3.67
CA GLU A 6 -11.47 7.84 -2.95
C GLU A 6 -12.71 7.65 -3.86
N GLY A 7 -12.48 7.56 -5.17
CA GLY A 7 -13.50 7.61 -6.21
C GLY A 7 -14.61 6.58 -6.03
N ASN A 8 -15.82 6.93 -6.48
CA ASN A 8 -16.98 6.06 -6.37
C ASN A 8 -16.76 4.71 -7.06
N GLU A 9 -16.15 4.72 -8.24
CA GLU A 9 -15.84 3.51 -9.01
C GLU A 9 -14.88 2.60 -8.22
N THR A 10 -13.81 3.15 -7.66
CA THR A 10 -12.84 2.41 -6.84
C THR A 10 -13.49 1.80 -5.60
N GLN A 11 -14.36 2.55 -4.93
CA GLN A 11 -15.08 2.04 -3.76
C GLN A 11 -16.11 0.95 -4.13
N CYS A 12 -16.86 1.15 -5.22
CA CYS A 12 -17.80 0.13 -5.72
C CYS A 12 -17.06 -1.16 -6.08
N LEU A 13 -15.93 -1.04 -6.77
CA LEU A 13 -15.10 -2.20 -7.11
C LEU A 13 -14.54 -2.89 -5.86
N SER A 14 -14.00 -2.13 -4.90
CA SER A 14 -13.53 -2.66 -3.62
C SER A 14 -14.60 -3.48 -2.93
N ARG A 15 -15.82 -2.92 -2.80
CA ARG A 15 -16.95 -3.61 -2.16
C ARG A 15 -17.40 -4.83 -2.96
N ALA A 16 -17.42 -4.74 -4.28
CA ALA A 16 -17.76 -5.88 -5.15
C ALA A 16 -16.76 -7.04 -5.02
N LEU A 17 -15.49 -6.74 -4.73
CA LEU A 17 -14.44 -7.72 -4.44
C LEU A 17 -14.46 -8.21 -2.97
N GLY A 18 -15.39 -7.73 -2.15
CA GLY A 18 -15.51 -8.11 -0.73
C GLY A 18 -14.55 -7.37 0.21
N TYR A 19 -13.93 -6.27 -0.24
CA TYR A 19 -13.05 -5.45 0.58
C TYR A 19 -13.77 -4.21 1.14
N GLU A 20 -13.51 -3.89 2.40
CA GLU A 20 -14.00 -2.66 3.04
C GLU A 20 -13.03 -1.49 2.79
N PRO A 21 -13.46 -0.42 2.09
CA PRO A 21 -12.60 0.72 1.79
C PRO A 21 -12.43 1.63 3.02
N VAL A 22 -11.23 1.66 3.59
CA VAL A 22 -10.88 2.51 4.77
C VAL A 22 -10.20 3.83 4.37
N VAL A 23 -10.31 4.22 3.10
CA VAL A 23 -9.69 5.46 2.60
C VAL A 23 -10.46 6.66 3.17
N PRO A 24 -9.78 7.70 3.69
CA PRO A 24 -10.44 8.90 4.16
C PRO A 24 -11.07 9.67 2.98
N PRO A 25 -12.27 10.26 3.16
CA PRO A 25 -12.86 11.13 2.17
C PRO A 25 -12.02 12.41 1.97
N ASN A 26 -12.11 12.98 0.78
CA ASN A 26 -11.64 14.33 0.51
C ASN A 26 -12.46 15.34 1.33
N PRO A 27 -11.82 16.29 2.02
CA PRO A 27 -12.52 17.32 2.79
C PRO A 27 -13.56 18.10 1.99
N ASN A 28 -13.36 18.26 0.68
CA ASN A 28 -14.25 19.04 -0.19
C ASN A 28 -15.43 18.21 -0.74
N ARG A 29 -15.55 16.93 -0.37
CA ARG A 29 -16.60 16.06 -0.87
C ARG A 29 -17.94 16.41 -0.22
N LEU A 30 -18.98 16.54 -1.04
CA LEU A 30 -20.33 16.91 -0.59
C LEU A 30 -20.96 15.87 0.36
N LYS A 31 -20.61 14.60 0.17
CA LYS A 31 -21.10 13.46 0.97
C LYS A 31 -19.91 12.62 1.44
N PRO A 32 -19.25 13.00 2.55
CA PRO A 32 -18.21 12.19 3.17
C PRO A 32 -18.82 10.95 3.85
N TRP A 33 -18.08 9.85 3.94
CA TRP A 33 -18.46 8.66 4.71
C TRP A 33 -17.63 8.56 5.99
N GLU A 34 -18.14 7.76 6.91
CA GLU A 34 -17.39 7.34 8.09
C GLU A 34 -16.45 6.20 7.73
N TYR A 35 -15.23 6.27 8.25
CA TYR A 35 -14.21 5.26 8.06
C TYR A 35 -13.50 5.02 9.38
N ASP A 36 -12.98 3.82 9.58
CA ASP A 36 -12.20 3.49 10.76
C ASP A 36 -10.82 4.18 10.71
N LYS A 37 -10.67 5.23 11.51
CA LYS A 37 -9.44 6.01 11.61
C LYS A 37 -8.29 5.21 12.21
N GLU A 38 -8.56 4.31 13.15
CA GLU A 38 -7.52 3.50 13.78
C GLU A 38 -7.02 2.43 12.82
N LEU A 39 -7.92 1.82 12.05
CA LEU A 39 -7.55 0.91 10.98
C LEU A 39 -6.75 1.63 9.88
N TYR A 40 -7.15 2.84 9.49
CA TYR A 40 -6.40 3.63 8.51
C TYR A 40 -4.98 4.00 8.98
N LYS A 41 -4.76 4.22 10.28
CA LYS A 41 -3.41 4.48 10.83
C LYS A 41 -2.44 3.33 10.59
N LYS A 42 -2.91 2.08 10.58
CA LYS A 42 -2.07 0.89 10.35
C LYS A 42 -1.41 0.88 8.96
N ARG A 43 -1.95 1.62 7.99
CA ARG A 43 -1.33 1.84 6.66
C ARG A 43 0.12 2.33 6.75
N ASN A 44 0.44 3.17 7.74
CA ASN A 44 1.78 3.71 7.91
C ASN A 44 2.83 2.61 8.18
N GLU A 45 2.44 1.47 8.77
CA GLU A 45 3.35 0.33 8.96
C GLU A 45 3.77 -0.26 7.61
N VAL A 46 2.79 -0.43 6.70
CA VAL A 46 3.01 -0.89 5.33
C VAL A 46 3.85 0.11 4.54
N GLU A 47 3.55 1.42 4.63
CA GLU A 47 4.37 2.46 3.97
C GLU A 47 5.82 2.47 4.46
N ARG A 48 6.03 2.31 5.77
CA ARG A 48 7.37 2.21 6.36
C ARG A 48 8.10 0.97 5.86
N LEU A 49 7.43 -0.17 5.74
CA LEU A 49 8.01 -1.38 5.14
C LEU A 49 8.48 -1.10 3.71
N PHE A 50 7.61 -0.55 2.85
CA PHE A 50 8.00 -0.21 1.48
C PHE A 50 9.12 0.82 1.41
N ARG A 51 9.16 1.79 2.34
CA ARG A 51 10.27 2.73 2.44
C ARG A 51 11.60 2.01 2.72
N ARG A 52 11.61 1.03 3.62
CA ARG A 52 12.82 0.23 3.93
C ARG A 52 13.22 -0.68 2.75
N LEU A 53 12.24 -1.33 2.12
CA LEU A 53 12.48 -2.12 0.90
C LEU A 53 13.05 -1.27 -0.25
N LYS A 54 12.60 -0.03 -0.41
CA LYS A 54 13.16 0.93 -1.38
C LYS A 54 14.57 1.42 -1.03
N GLY A 55 15.07 1.17 0.18
CA GLY A 55 16.47 1.38 0.51
C GLY A 55 17.41 0.43 -0.25
N PHE A 56 16.92 -0.75 -0.65
CA PHE A 56 17.67 -1.69 -1.48
C PHE A 56 17.60 -1.23 -2.93
N ARG A 57 18.69 -0.65 -3.45
CA ARG A 57 18.76 -0.10 -4.82
C ARG A 57 18.24 -1.07 -5.88
N ARG A 58 18.64 -2.35 -5.81
CA ARG A 58 18.20 -3.41 -6.74
C ARG A 58 16.67 -3.56 -6.79
N ILE A 59 16.00 -3.45 -5.65
CA ILE A 59 14.53 -3.51 -5.55
C ILE A 59 13.91 -2.21 -6.05
N ALA A 60 14.41 -1.07 -5.58
CA ALA A 60 13.85 0.24 -5.89
C ALA A 60 13.81 0.55 -7.39
N THR A 61 14.85 0.17 -8.12
CA THR A 61 14.95 0.41 -9.57
C THR A 61 14.52 -0.79 -10.42
N ARG A 62 14.08 -1.89 -9.80
CA ARG A 62 13.77 -3.16 -10.47
C ARG A 62 14.87 -3.58 -11.46
N TYR A 63 16.10 -3.76 -10.97
CA TYR A 63 17.22 -4.10 -11.83
C TYR A 63 17.14 -5.50 -12.45
N ASP A 64 16.46 -6.42 -11.78
CA ASP A 64 16.38 -7.80 -12.25
C ASP A 64 15.38 -7.91 -13.41
N LYS A 65 15.85 -8.42 -14.56
CA LYS A 65 15.03 -8.61 -15.78
C LYS A 65 13.99 -9.70 -15.62
N LEU A 66 14.31 -10.74 -14.84
CA LEU A 66 13.43 -11.88 -14.60
C LEU A 66 12.61 -11.64 -13.32
N ASP A 67 11.30 -11.80 -13.43
CA ASP A 67 10.38 -11.60 -12.30
C ASP A 67 10.68 -12.52 -11.12
N VAL A 68 11.11 -13.75 -11.39
CA VAL A 68 11.53 -14.72 -10.35
C VAL A 68 12.75 -14.23 -9.57
N MET A 69 13.70 -13.57 -10.24
CA MET A 69 14.88 -13.01 -9.58
C MET A 69 14.51 -11.78 -8.76
N PHE A 70 13.66 -10.91 -9.31
CA PHE A 70 13.15 -9.76 -8.57
C PHE A 70 12.39 -10.19 -7.30
N LEU A 71 11.53 -11.20 -7.41
CA LEU A 71 10.81 -11.77 -6.26
C LEU A 71 11.78 -12.36 -5.22
N ALA A 72 12.80 -13.11 -5.65
CA ALA A 72 13.80 -13.67 -4.75
C ALA A 72 14.51 -12.57 -3.93
N PHE A 73 14.84 -11.43 -4.55
CA PHE A 73 15.45 -10.31 -3.85
C PHE A 73 14.48 -9.58 -2.92
N ILE A 74 13.19 -9.50 -3.25
CA ILE A 74 12.17 -9.00 -2.32
C ILE A 74 12.12 -9.90 -1.07
N VAL A 75 12.04 -11.21 -1.24
CA VAL A 75 12.00 -12.17 -0.12
C VAL A 75 13.27 -12.06 0.71
N PHE A 76 14.44 -11.99 0.07
CA PHE A 76 15.71 -11.79 0.77
C PHE A 76 15.72 -10.50 1.60
N ALA A 77 15.28 -9.37 1.02
CA ALA A 77 15.21 -8.11 1.75
C ALA A 77 14.22 -8.16 2.92
N LEU A 78 13.09 -8.86 2.77
CA LEU A 78 12.13 -9.08 3.85
C LEU A 78 12.74 -9.90 4.99
N ILE A 79 13.49 -10.96 4.69
CA ILE A 79 14.22 -11.76 5.70
C ILE A 79 15.23 -10.87 6.43
N VAL A 80 16.03 -10.10 5.69
CA VAL A 80 17.02 -9.18 6.29
C VAL A 80 16.35 -8.14 7.18
N GLU A 81 15.22 -7.57 6.76
CA GLU A 81 14.45 -6.61 7.56
C GLU A 81 13.80 -7.24 8.79
N ALA A 82 13.48 -8.54 8.76
CA ALA A 82 12.91 -9.26 9.90
C ALA A 82 13.96 -9.66 10.95
N LEU A 83 15.24 -9.76 10.56
CA LEU A 83 16.35 -10.14 11.44
C LEU A 83 17.05 -8.93 12.09
N LYS A 84 16.69 -7.70 11.69
CA LYS A 84 17.14 -6.47 12.34
C LYS A 84 16.29 -6.15 13.57
#